data_AF-A0A0N1GTT8-F1
#
_entry.id   AF-A0A0N1GTT8-F1
#
_cell.length_a   1.000
_cell.length_b   1.000
_cell.length_c   1.000
_cell.angle_alpha   90.00
_cell.angle_beta   90.00
_cell.angle_gamma   90.00
#
_symmetry.space_group_name_H-M   'P 1'
#
loop_
_entity.id
_entity.type
_entity.pdbx_description
1 polymer ?
#
loop_
_entity_poly.entity_id
_entity_poly.type
_entity_poly.pdbx_seq_one_letter_code
_entity_poly.pdbx_strand_id
1 'polypeptide(L)' 'MQEEEQAGTAEVRRRARFGALPERVRPQDMVEERPATPRDPDRDAYDPDEFAVRYGL' A
#
# COMPACT_ATOMS: atom_id res chain seq x y z
N MET A 1 -7.31 15.59 45.73
CA MET A 1 -8.35 16.38 45.05
C MET A 1 -7.89 17.05 43.76
N GLN A 2 -7.06 18.12 43.73
CA GLN A 2 -6.70 18.77 42.45
C GLN A 2 -5.81 17.93 41.50
N GLU A 3 -4.94 17.07 42.02
CA GLU A 3 -4.14 16.14 41.18
C GLU A 3 -4.98 15.00 40.60
N GLU A 4 -6.01 14.55 41.32
CA GLU A 4 -6.92 13.50 40.83
C GLU A 4 -7.82 14.02 39.70
N GLU A 5 -8.26 15.28 39.78
CA GLU A 5 -9.00 15.94 38.71
C GLU A 5 -8.15 16.15 37.45
N GLN A 6 -6.86 16.49 37.63
CA GLN A 6 -5.90 16.59 36.54
C GLN A 6 -5.60 15.22 35.92
N ALA A 7 -5.46 14.17 36.73
CA ALA A 7 -5.29 12.81 36.26
C ALA A 7 -6.51 12.31 35.47
N GLY A 8 -7.73 12.61 35.94
CA GLY A 8 -8.98 12.32 35.23
C GLY A 8 -9.07 13.06 33.89
N THR A 9 -8.67 14.33 33.85
CA THR A 9 -8.66 15.14 32.61
C THR A 9 -7.64 14.62 31.61
N ALA A 10 -6.45 14.22 32.07
CA ALA A 10 -5.43 13.61 31.24
C ALA A 10 -5.89 12.26 30.66
N GLU A 11 -6.57 11.44 31.47
CA GLU A 11 -7.12 10.16 31.03
C GLU A 11 -8.22 10.32 29.98
N VAL A 12 -9.15 11.26 30.18
CA VAL A 12 -10.19 11.59 29.20
C VAL A 12 -9.58 12.01 27.86
N ARG A 13 -8.52 12.83 27.87
CA ARG A 13 -7.81 13.23 26.65
C ARG A 13 -7.05 12.08 25.97
N ARG A 14 -6.58 11.08 26.72
CA ARG A 14 -5.95 9.88 26.14
C ARG A 14 -7.00 8.98 25.52
N ARG A 15 -8.10 8.72 26.23
CA ARG A 15 -9.23 7.91 25.75
C ARG A 15 -9.88 8.51 24.51
N ALA A 16 -10.03 9.82 24.43
CA ALA A 16 -10.56 10.49 23.24
C ALA A 16 -9.68 10.32 21.99
N ARG A 17 -8.35 10.21 22.16
CA ARG A 17 -7.39 10.08 21.05
C ARG A 17 -7.10 8.63 20.65
N PHE A 18 -7.02 7.74 21.64
CA PHE A 18 -6.52 6.37 21.47
C PHE A 18 -7.46 5.30 22.05
N GLY A 19 -8.65 5.69 22.52
CA GLY A 19 -9.58 4.78 23.18
C GLY A 19 -10.48 3.98 22.23
N ALA A 20 -10.39 4.25 20.93
CA ALA A 20 -11.09 3.50 19.89
C ALA A 20 -10.06 2.86 18.95
N LEU A 21 -10.31 1.59 18.60
CA LEU A 21 -9.55 0.92 17.56
C LEU A 21 -10.01 1.46 16.20
N PRO A 22 -9.07 1.75 15.27
CA PRO A 22 -9.42 2.06 13.89
C PRO A 22 -10.23 0.94 13.24
N GLU A 23 -10.98 1.28 12.19
CA GLU A 23 -11.66 0.27 11.39
C GLU A 23 -10.67 -0.72 10.79
N ARG A 24 -11.13 -1.96 10.59
CA ARG A 24 -10.29 -2.99 9.98
C ARG A 24 -10.02 -2.63 8.51
N VAL A 25 -8.75 -2.46 8.18
CA VAL A 25 -8.28 -2.27 6.80
C VAL A 25 -8.54 -3.55 6.00
N ARG A 26 -9.01 -3.41 4.76
CA ARG A 26 -9.25 -4.57 3.90
C ARG A 26 -7.90 -5.13 3.44
N PRO A 27 -7.74 -6.46 3.33
CA PRO A 27 -6.47 -7.05 2.88
C PRO A 27 -5.98 -6.51 1.53
N GLN A 28 -6.89 -6.15 0.64
CA GLN A 28 -6.55 -5.59 -0.68
C GLN A 28 -5.87 -4.22 -0.58
N ASP A 29 -6.24 -3.43 0.42
CA ASP A 29 -5.68 -2.08 0.64
C ASP A 29 -4.30 -2.16 1.34
N MET A 30 -3.89 -3.35 1.79
CA MET A 30 -2.59 -3.58 2.43
C MET A 30 -1.48 -3.94 1.43
N VAL A 31 -1.82 -4.18 0.16
CA VAL A 31 -0.88 -4.67 -0.86
C VAL A 31 -0.89 -3.75 -2.08
N GLU A 32 0.28 -3.58 -2.70
CA GLU A 32 0.45 -2.82 -3.95
C GLU A 32 1.26 -3.67 -4.93
N GLU A 33 0.78 -3.77 -6.18
CA GLU A 33 1.54 -4.41 -7.24
C GLU A 33 2.57 -3.43 -7.81
N ARG A 34 3.84 -3.83 -7.78
CA ARG A 34 4.93 -3.10 -8.42
C ARG A 34 5.70 -4.01 -9.35
N PRO A 35 6.05 -3.54 -10.57
CA PRO A 35 6.85 -4.34 -11.48
C PRO A 35 8.24 -4.57 -10.87
N ALA A 36 8.71 -5.81 -10.93
CA ALA A 36 10.02 -6.18 -10.39
C ALA A 36 11.17 -5.51 -11.17
N THR A 37 10.96 -5.25 -12.46
CA THR A 37 11.91 -4.57 -13.34
C THR A 37 11.20 -3.46 -14.11
N PRO A 38 11.93 -2.38 -14.49
CA PRO A 38 11.41 -1.40 -15.44
C PRO A 38 10.93 -2.09 -16.72
N ARG A 39 9.82 -1.62 -17.30
CA ARG A 39 9.35 -2.13 -18.59
C ARG A 39 10.35 -1.74 -19.67
N ASP A 40 10.81 -2.72 -20.43
CA ASP A 40 11.59 -2.51 -21.64
C ASP A 40 10.70 -1.84 -22.71
N PRO A 41 11.07 -0.66 -23.25
CA PRO A 41 10.29 0.03 -24.27
C PRO A 41 10.16 -0.76 -25.58
N ASP A 42 11.13 -1.61 -25.92
CA ASP A 42 11.13 -2.39 -27.16
C ASP A 42 10.44 -3.75 -26.99
N ARG A 43 10.00 -4.09 -25.77
CA ARG A 43 9.32 -5.38 -25.48
C ARG A 43 8.12 -5.66 -26.38
N ASP A 44 7.41 -4.60 -26.76
CA ASP A 44 6.19 -4.70 -27.57
C ASP A 44 6.41 -4.11 -28.99
N ALA A 45 7.66 -3.81 -29.36
CA ALA A 45 8.01 -3.44 -30.72
C ALA A 45 7.94 -4.68 -31.61
N TYR A 46 7.14 -4.62 -32.67
CA TYR A 46 7.04 -5.72 -33.63
C TYR A 46 8.19 -5.65 -34.62
N ASP A 47 9.00 -6.72 -34.66
CA ASP A 47 10.02 -6.95 -35.67
C ASP A 47 9.60 -8.14 -36.58
N PRO A 48 9.24 -7.89 -37.85
CA PRO A 48 8.82 -8.95 -38.77
C PRO A 48 9.95 -9.94 -39.08
N ASP A 49 11.20 -9.51 -39.08
CA ASP A 49 12.36 -10.36 -39.35
C ASP A 49 12.64 -11.28 -38.16
N GLU A 50 12.59 -10.73 -36.92
CA GLU A 50 12.67 -11.53 -35.69
C GLU A 50 11.56 -12.60 -35.65
N PHE A 51 10.33 -12.20 -36.00
CA PHE A 51 9.19 -13.10 -36.05
C PHE A 51 9.37 -14.20 -37.10
N ALA A 52 9.83 -13.84 -38.30
CA ALA A 52 10.12 -14.80 -39.36
C ALA A 52 11.22 -15.80 -38.96
N VAL A 53 12.30 -15.34 -38.31
CA VAL A 53 13.36 -16.21 -37.79
C VAL A 53 12.84 -17.15 -36.69
N ARG A 54 12.00 -16.65 -35.77
CA ARG A 54 11.44 -17.46 -34.67
C ARG A 54 10.48 -18.54 -35.16
N TYR A 55 9.71 -18.28 -36.21
CA TYR A 55 8.65 -19.17 -36.69
C TYR A 55 8.91 -19.83 -38.05
N GLY A 56 10.04 -19.53 -38.70
CA GLY A 56 10.45 -20.14 -39.97
C GLY A 56 9.57 -19.76 -41.16
N LEU A 57 9.14 -18.50 -41.23
CA LEU A 57 8.34 -17.94 -42.33
C LEU A 57 9.20 -17.48 -43.51
#